data_AF-A0A956HBR3-F1
#
_entry.id   AF-A0A956HBR3-F1
#
_cell.length_a   1.000
_cell.length_b   1.000
_cell.length_c   1.000
_cell.angle_alpha   90.00
_cell.angle_beta   90.00
_cell.angle_gamma   90.00
#
_symmetry.space_group_name_H-M   'P 1'
#
loop_
_entity.id
_entity.type
_entity.pdbx_description
1 polymer ?
#
loop_
_entity_poly.entity_id
_entity_poly.type
_entity_poly.pdbx_seq_one_letter_code
_entity_poly.pdbx_strand_id
1 'polypeptide(L)'
;MQDRLSSYLRLPIIPRRMKLDFSEVLERGDVFPDNQVLTALIATLSGVFPPGEREFIRSVRLFMAEIHDPELLEQVELFSKQEGQHALQHRHLNEIFERLGAEVPRLRASTSGVHAFSGARGAA
;
A
#
# COMPACT_ATOMS: atom_id res chain seq x y z
N MET A 1 4.90 -25.33 -18.04
CA MET A 1 4.38 -24.55 -16.90
C MET A 1 5.46 -23.65 -16.28
N GLN A 2 6.68 -24.14 -16.04
CA GLN A 2 7.81 -23.33 -15.55
C GLN A 2 8.19 -22.12 -16.43
N ASP A 3 8.09 -22.27 -17.75
CA ASP A 3 8.52 -21.24 -18.70
C ASP A 3 7.68 -19.94 -18.63
N ARG A 4 6.37 -20.06 -18.34
CA ARG A 4 5.49 -18.89 -18.16
C ARG A 4 5.71 -18.17 -16.83
N LEU A 5 6.04 -18.89 -15.76
CA LEU A 5 6.34 -18.26 -14.47
C LEU A 5 7.65 -17.44 -14.56
N SER A 6 8.63 -17.95 -15.30
CA SER A 6 9.90 -17.27 -15.56
C SER A 6 9.76 -15.99 -16.41
N SER A 7 8.70 -15.88 -17.23
CA SER A 7 8.43 -14.66 -17.99
C SER A 7 7.74 -13.57 -17.14
N TYR A 8 6.90 -13.93 -16.16
CA TYR A 8 6.29 -12.95 -15.26
C TYR A 8 7.31 -12.28 -14.33
N LEU A 9 8.37 -13.01 -13.94
CA LEU A 9 9.46 -12.49 -13.13
C LEU A 9 10.35 -11.47 -13.86
N ARG A 10 10.22 -11.36 -15.19
CA ARG A 10 11.03 -10.44 -16.03
C ARG A 10 10.24 -9.25 -16.56
N LEU A 11 9.03 -9.01 -16.05
CA LEU A 11 8.28 -7.82 -16.43
C LEU A 11 8.95 -6.59 -15.81
N PRO A 12 9.28 -5.56 -16.60
CA PRO A 12 9.88 -4.35 -16.06
C PRO A 12 8.89 -3.66 -15.12
N ILE A 13 9.37 -3.26 -13.94
CA ILE A 13 8.60 -2.47 -12.99
C ILE A 13 8.59 -1.03 -13.48
N ILE A 14 7.43 -0.54 -13.89
CA ILE A 14 7.28 0.82 -14.41
C ILE A 14 6.45 1.61 -13.38
N PRO A 15 7.06 2.52 -12.60
CA PRO A 15 6.32 3.41 -11.72
C PRO A 15 5.34 4.26 -12.53
N ARG A 16 4.07 4.23 -12.15
CA ARG A 16 3.00 4.99 -12.82
C ARG A 16 2.37 5.97 -11.86
N ARG A 17 2.21 7.22 -12.29
CA ARG A 17 1.37 8.18 -11.61
C ARG A 17 -0.09 7.93 -11.97
N MET A 18 -0.72 7.02 -11.25
CA MET A 18 -2.14 6.71 -11.45
C MET A 18 -3.01 7.86 -10.95
N LYS A 19 -4.08 8.14 -11.70
CA LYS A 19 -5.17 9.02 -11.29
C LYS A 19 -6.42 8.15 -11.31
N LEU A 20 -6.77 7.60 -10.16
CA LEU A 20 -8.01 6.87 -10.01
C LEU A 20 -9.13 7.86 -9.72
N ASP A 21 -10.28 7.64 -10.36
CA ASP A 21 -11.50 8.35 -10.04
C ASP A 21 -12.32 7.49 -9.09
N PHE A 22 -12.73 8.09 -7.98
CA PHE A 22 -13.53 7.46 -6.93
C PHE A 22 -14.85 8.22 -6.71
N SER A 23 -15.21 9.13 -7.62
CA SER A 23 -16.49 9.86 -7.61
C SER A 23 -17.68 8.93 -7.48
N GLU A 24 -17.68 7.83 -8.24
CA GLU A 24 -18.75 6.82 -8.21
C GLU A 24 -18.90 6.17 -6.82
N VAL A 25 -17.80 5.89 -6.11
CA VAL A 25 -17.83 5.34 -4.75
C VAL A 25 -18.46 6.34 -3.79
N LEU A 26 -18.13 7.64 -3.94
CA LEU A 26 -18.74 8.70 -3.14
C LEU A 26 -20.24 8.86 -3.42
N GLU A 27 -20.65 8.77 -4.68
CA GLU A 27 -22.05 8.92 -5.10
C GLU A 27 -22.91 7.74 -4.63
N ARG A 28 -22.40 6.51 -4.76
CA ARG A 28 -23.15 5.29 -4.43
C ARG A 28 -23.05 4.89 -2.97
N GLY A 29 -21.97 5.27 -2.30
CA GLY A 29 -21.68 4.86 -0.93
C GLY A 29 -21.14 3.43 -0.80
N ASP A 30 -20.84 2.75 -1.92
CA ASP A 30 -20.24 1.42 -1.94
C ASP A 30 -19.15 1.29 -3.01
N VAL A 31 -18.21 0.36 -2.77
CA VAL A 31 -17.22 -0.04 -3.79
C VAL A 31 -17.73 -1.22 -4.60
N PHE A 32 -18.53 -2.08 -3.96
CA PHE A 32 -19.20 -3.20 -4.59
C PHE A 32 -20.71 -3.00 -4.49
N PRO A 33 -21.43 -2.96 -5.63
CA PRO A 33 -22.88 -2.76 -5.63
C PRO A 33 -23.58 -3.71 -4.68
N ASP A 34 -24.38 -3.14 -3.78
CA ASP A 34 -25.23 -3.86 -2.82
C ASP A 34 -24.47 -4.83 -1.89
N ASN A 35 -23.15 -4.67 -1.76
CA ASN A 35 -22.32 -5.53 -0.92
C ASN A 35 -21.55 -4.73 0.14
N GLN A 36 -22.25 -4.44 1.23
CA GLN A 36 -21.71 -3.66 2.35
C GLN A 36 -20.59 -4.39 3.10
N VAL A 37 -20.60 -5.73 3.12
CA VAL A 37 -19.52 -6.51 3.74
C VAL A 37 -18.21 -6.34 2.97
N LEU A 38 -18.25 -6.46 1.64
CA LEU A 38 -17.07 -6.22 0.81
C LEU A 38 -16.63 -4.76 0.84
N THR A 39 -17.58 -3.81 0.84
CA THR A 39 -17.25 -2.39 0.99
C THR A 39 -16.53 -2.11 2.31
N ALA A 40 -17.03 -2.65 3.44
CA ALA A 40 -16.37 -2.51 4.74
C ALA A 40 -14.99 -3.18 4.77
N LEU A 41 -14.83 -4.33 4.12
CA LEU A 41 -13.54 -4.99 3.96
C LEU A 41 -12.55 -4.10 3.19
N ILE A 42 -12.96 -3.52 2.06
CA ILE A 42 -12.11 -2.61 1.27
C ILE A 42 -11.77 -1.34 2.04
N ALA A 43 -12.73 -0.74 2.74
CA ALA A 43 -12.48 0.41 3.61
C ALA A 43 -11.46 0.07 4.70
N THR A 44 -11.55 -1.14 5.26
CA THR A 44 -10.61 -1.63 6.27
C THR A 44 -9.20 -1.78 5.69
N LEU A 45 -9.06 -2.51 4.58
CA LEU A 45 -7.78 -2.74 3.90
C LEU A 45 -7.15 -1.40 3.47
N SER A 46 -7.94 -0.51 2.88
CA SER A 46 -7.49 0.82 2.46
C SER A 46 -7.04 1.69 3.63
N GLY A 47 -7.68 1.55 4.80
CA GLY A 47 -7.27 2.24 6.02
C GLY A 47 -5.95 1.73 6.61
N VAL A 48 -5.73 0.40 6.61
CA VAL A 48 -4.56 -0.22 7.27
C VAL A 48 -3.32 -0.32 6.38
N PHE A 49 -3.47 -0.31 5.06
CA PHE A 49 -2.33 -0.43 4.15
C PHE A 49 -1.38 0.77 4.16
N PRO A 50 -1.80 2.05 4.18
CA PRO A 50 -0.85 3.17 4.19
C PRO A 50 0.23 3.14 5.29
N PRO A 51 -0.08 2.81 6.56
CA PRO A 51 0.95 2.58 7.56
C PRO A 51 1.73 1.28 7.33
N GLY A 52 1.07 0.20 6.89
CA GLY A 52 1.72 -1.08 6.58
C GLY A 52 2.72 -0.99 5.42
N GLU A 53 2.37 -0.34 4.32
CA GLU A 53 3.22 -0.07 3.15
C GLU A 53 4.47 0.71 3.53
N ARG A 54 4.34 1.67 4.44
CA ARG A 54 5.49 2.42 4.97
C ARG A 54 6.47 1.49 5.68
N GLU A 55 5.98 0.61 6.54
CA GLU A 55 6.83 -0.37 7.24
C GLU A 55 7.38 -1.43 6.28
N PHE A 56 6.61 -1.83 5.26
CA PHE A 56 7.07 -2.74 4.23
C PHE A 56 8.25 -2.16 3.45
N ILE A 57 8.10 -0.95 2.88
CA ILE A 57 9.17 -0.24 2.18
C ILE A 57 10.37 -0.04 3.12
N ARG A 58 10.13 0.31 4.39
CA ARG A 58 11.19 0.46 5.38
C ARG A 58 11.95 -0.85 5.62
N SER A 59 11.25 -1.97 5.75
CA SER A 59 11.86 -3.28 5.93
C SER A 59 12.74 -3.68 4.74
N VAL A 60 12.29 -3.41 3.51
CA VAL A 60 13.06 -3.66 2.29
C VAL A 60 14.30 -2.76 2.23
N ARG A 61 14.15 -1.48 2.58
CA ARG A 61 15.27 -0.52 2.59
C ARG A 61 16.39 -0.88 3.56
N LEU A 62 16.08 -1.56 4.67
CA LEU A 62 17.11 -2.00 5.64
C LEU A 62 18.14 -2.94 5.02
N PHE A 63 17.74 -3.74 4.02
CA PHE A 63 18.61 -4.74 3.38
C PHE A 63 19.16 -4.28 2.03
N MET A 64 18.84 -3.06 1.57
CA MET A 64 19.28 -2.59 0.24
C MET A 64 20.81 -2.58 0.08
N ALA A 65 21.56 -2.31 1.15
CA ALA A 65 23.02 -2.31 1.12
C ALA A 65 23.63 -3.72 0.92
N GLU A 66 22.86 -4.77 1.21
CA GLU A 66 23.27 -6.17 1.04
C GLU A 66 22.89 -6.73 -0.35
N ILE A 67 22.22 -5.93 -1.19
CA ILE A 67 21.86 -6.30 -2.55
C ILE A 67 23.04 -6.00 -3.48
N HIS A 68 23.72 -7.06 -3.94
CA HIS A 68 24.85 -6.96 -4.87
C HIS A 68 24.45 -7.13 -6.34
N ASP A 69 23.24 -7.64 -6.61
CA ASP A 69 22.71 -7.73 -7.96
C ASP A 69 22.14 -6.36 -8.38
N PRO A 70 22.73 -5.68 -9.39
CA PRO A 70 22.26 -4.37 -9.82
C PRO A 70 20.83 -4.39 -10.38
N GLU A 71 20.39 -5.50 -10.98
CA GLU A 71 19.02 -5.62 -11.50
C GLU A 71 18.02 -5.68 -10.35
N LEU A 72 18.31 -6.48 -9.33
CA LEU A 72 17.46 -6.58 -8.14
C LEU A 72 17.40 -5.24 -7.38
N LEU A 73 18.53 -4.52 -7.27
CA LEU A 73 18.56 -3.21 -6.62
C LEU A 73 17.66 -2.21 -7.36
N GLU A 74 17.75 -2.15 -8.69
CA GLU A 74 16.90 -1.31 -9.53
C GLU A 74 15.41 -1.69 -9.37
N GLN A 75 15.08 -2.98 -9.37
CA GLN A 75 13.71 -3.46 -9.16
C GLN A 75 13.16 -3.03 -7.81
N VAL A 76 13.95 -3.13 -6.73
CA VAL A 76 13.56 -2.68 -5.39
C VAL A 76 13.29 -1.17 -5.35
N GLU A 77 14.10 -0.36 -6.03
CA GLU A 77 13.88 1.09 -6.14
C GLU A 77 12.61 1.42 -6.91
N LEU A 78 12.38 0.77 -8.06
CA LEU A 78 11.21 0.97 -8.90
C LEU A 78 9.93 0.52 -8.18
N PHE A 79 9.99 -0.62 -7.50
CA PHE A 79 8.93 -1.11 -6.64
C PHE A 79 8.60 -0.09 -5.54
N SER A 80 9.60 0.42 -4.83
CA SER A 80 9.41 1.43 -3.78
C SER A 80 8.74 2.72 -4.30
N LYS A 81 9.05 3.13 -5.54
CA LYS A 81 8.40 4.27 -6.20
C LYS A 81 6.93 3.97 -6.52
N GLN A 82 6.63 2.75 -6.97
CA GLN A 82 5.28 2.31 -7.28
C GLN A 82 4.40 2.22 -6.02
N GLU A 83 4.90 1.65 -4.93
CA GLU A 83 4.20 1.63 -3.65
C GLU A 83 3.91 3.04 -3.12
N GLY A 84 4.84 3.98 -3.32
CA GLY A 84 4.59 5.38 -2.99
C GLY A 84 3.39 5.98 -3.75
N GLN A 85 3.20 5.61 -5.02
CA GLN A 85 2.02 6.04 -5.81
C GLN A 85 0.74 5.31 -5.38
N HIS A 86 0.85 4.04 -5.00
CA HIS A 86 -0.26 3.24 -4.47
C HIS A 86 -0.78 3.79 -3.14
N ALA A 87 0.12 4.10 -2.21
CA ALA A 87 -0.17 4.72 -0.93
C ALA A 87 -0.94 6.05 -1.07
N LEU A 88 -0.70 6.81 -2.15
CA LEU A 88 -1.45 8.04 -2.44
C LEU A 88 -2.90 7.74 -2.82
N GLN A 89 -3.16 6.69 -3.59
CA GLN A 89 -4.52 6.30 -3.96
C GLN A 89 -5.32 5.84 -2.74
N HIS A 90 -4.68 5.08 -1.84
CA HIS A 90 -5.31 4.72 -0.57
C HIS A 90 -5.71 5.94 0.25
N ARG A 91 -4.87 7.00 0.30
CA ARG A 91 -5.25 8.24 1.01
C ARG A 91 -6.48 8.90 0.39
N HIS A 92 -6.54 9.03 -0.93
CA HIS A 92 -7.72 9.60 -1.61
C HIS A 92 -8.98 8.78 -1.35
N LEU A 93 -8.90 7.45 -1.43
CA LEU A 93 -10.04 6.58 -1.16
C LEU A 93 -10.46 6.62 0.31
N ASN A 94 -9.50 6.74 1.24
CA ASN A 94 -9.78 6.88 2.66
C ASN A 94 -10.54 8.18 2.98
N GLU A 95 -10.20 9.30 2.33
CA GLU A 95 -10.95 10.56 2.46
C GLU A 95 -12.42 10.39 2.03
N ILE A 96 -12.70 9.54 1.04
CA ILE A 96 -14.05 9.22 0.60
C ILE A 96 -14.76 8.34 1.63
N PHE A 97 -14.10 7.28 2.11
CA PHE A 97 -14.68 6.43 3.14
C PHE A 97 -14.98 7.18 4.44
N GLU A 98 -14.14 8.15 4.83
CA GLU A 98 -14.41 9.03 5.96
C GLU A 98 -15.68 9.87 5.72
N ARG A 99 -15.89 10.40 4.51
CA ARG A 99 -17.13 11.11 4.15
C ARG A 99 -18.36 10.21 4.15
N LEU A 100 -18.18 8.92 3.87
CA LEU A 100 -19.22 7.88 3.94
C LEU A 100 -19.42 7.33 5.35
N GLY A 101 -18.69 7.83 6.36
CA GLY A 101 -18.88 7.49 7.77
C GLY A 101 -18.02 6.33 8.30
N ALA A 102 -17.04 5.85 7.54
CA ALA A 102 -16.10 4.82 8.03
C ALA A 102 -15.09 5.42 9.02
N GLU A 103 -14.75 4.67 10.07
CA GLU A 103 -13.75 5.08 11.09
C GLU A 103 -12.29 4.88 10.62
N VAL A 104 -11.94 5.33 9.43
CA VAL A 104 -10.59 5.16 8.85
C VAL A 104 -9.47 5.70 9.76
N PRO A 105 -9.60 6.85 10.45
CA PRO A 105 -8.57 7.33 11.37
C PRO A 105 -8.28 6.34 12.51
N ARG A 106 -9.31 5.65 13.02
CA ARG A 106 -9.16 4.64 14.07
C ARG A 106 -8.44 3.41 13.55
N LEU A 107 -8.77 2.97 12.34
CA LEU A 107 -8.09 1.85 11.68
C LEU A 107 -6.61 2.14 11.45
N ARG A 108 -6.28 3.36 11.02
CA ARG A 108 -4.89 3.84 10.87
C ARG A 108 -4.14 3.88 12.21
N ALA A 109 -4.80 4.30 13.28
CA ALA A 109 -4.18 4.34 14.61
C ALA A 109 -3.93 2.94 15.20
N SER A 110 -4.80 1.98 14.92
CA SER A 110 -4.67 0.60 15.42
C SER A 110 -3.41 -0.11 14.92
N THR A 111 -2.98 0.20 13.70
CA THR A 111 -1.72 -0.30 13.12
C THR A 111 -0.52 0.48 13.62
N SER A 112 -0.71 1.72 14.08
CA SER A 112 0.36 2.54 14.63
C SER A 112 0.85 2.12 16.02
N GLY A 113 0.06 1.36 16.78
CA GLY A 113 0.48 0.80 18.07
C GLY A 113 1.67 -0.18 17.98
N VAL A 114 1.94 -0.74 16.80
CA VAL A 114 3.12 -1.60 16.53
C VAL A 114 4.42 -0.78 16.37
N HIS A 115 4.33 0.53 16.11
CA HIS A 115 5.50 1.41 15.93
C HIS A 115 6.38 1.56 17.19
N ALA A 116 5.89 1.21 18.37
CA ALA A 116 6.67 1.26 19.62
C ALA A 116 7.84 0.25 19.65
N PHE A 117 7.80 -0.80 18.84
CA PHE A 117 8.87 -1.81 18.82
C PHE A 117 10.12 -1.37 18.02
N SER A 118 9.99 -0.36 17.14
CA SER A 118 11.07 0.02 16.25
C SER A 118 11.91 1.23 16.69
N GLY A 119 11.48 2.01 17.67
CA GLY A 119 12.23 3.19 18.14
C GLY A 119 13.46 2.88 19.01
N ALA A 120 13.58 1.64 19.50
CA ALA A 120 14.54 1.29 20.54
C ALA A 120 15.90 0.73 20.04
N ARG A 121 16.15 0.63 18.73
CA ARG A 121 17.39 0.04 18.18
C ARG A 121 18.22 0.98 17.29
N GLY A 122 18.15 2.29 17.51
CA GLY A 122 18.89 3.30 16.74
C GLY A 122 19.88 4.14 17.54
N ALA A 123 20.08 3.86 18.82
CA ALA A 123 21.03 4.57 19.68
C ALA A 123 21.92 3.55 20.40
N ALA A 124 22.94 3.07 19.70
CA ALA A 124 24.12 2.41 20.26
C ALA A 124 25.26 2.53 19.25
#